data_AF-R7R1H4-F1
#
_entry.id   AF-R7R1H4-F1
#
_cell.length_a   1.000
_cell.length_b   1.000
_cell.length_c   1.000
_cell.angle_alpha   90.00
_cell.angle_beta   90.00
_cell.angle_gamma   90.00
#
_symmetry.space_group_name_H-M   'P 1'
#
loop_
_entity.id
_entity.type
_entity.pdbx_description
1 polymer ?
#
loop_
_entity_poly.entity_id
_entity_poly.type
_entity_poly.pdbx_seq_one_letter_code
_entity_poly.pdbx_strand_id
1 'polypeptide(L)' 'MKLNIGNRIYYDDSIYAVVAVIYTTVYLRAVNDDSTNFDYEIQEIYKTYKDIEFLGKEEY' A
#
# COMPACT_ATOMS: atom_id res chain seq x y z
N MET A 1 0.19 4.01 13.94
CA MET A 1 -0.68 4.51 12.85
C MET A 1 -1.77 3.48 12.58
N LYS A 2 -2.93 3.87 12.06
CA LYS A 2 -3.98 2.93 11.66
C LYS A 2 -4.33 3.16 10.19
N LEU A 3 -4.04 2.18 9.34
CA LEU A 3 -4.44 2.20 7.94
C LEU A 3 -5.92 1.88 7.78
N ASN A 4 -6.55 2.59 6.85
CA ASN A 4 -7.90 2.33 6.38
C ASN A 4 -7.87 1.85 4.92
N ILE A 5 -8.89 1.08 4.53
CA ILE A 5 -9.08 0.71 3.13
C ILE A 5 -9.23 2.00 2.30
N GLY A 6 -8.55 2.06 1.17
CA GLY A 6 -8.48 3.21 0.29
C GLY A 6 -7.33 4.17 0.58
N ASN A 7 -6.60 4.02 1.70
CA ASN A 7 -5.39 4.81 1.90
C ASN A 7 -4.38 4.56 0.78
N ARG A 8 -3.76 5.63 0.30
CA ARG A 8 -2.81 5.64 -0.82
C ARG A 8 -1.39 5.60 -0.29
N ILE A 9 -0.64 4.60 -0.71
CA ILE A 9 0.73 4.33 -0.27
C ILE A 9 1.67 4.55 -1.45
N TYR A 10 2.67 5.40 -1.25
CA TYR A 10 3.74 5.61 -2.24
C TYR A 10 4.85 4.57 -2.07
N TYR A 11 5.20 3.91 -3.17
CA TYR A 11 6.30 2.95 -3.23
C TYR A 11 6.80 2.76 -4.67
N ASP A 12 8.12 2.78 -4.88
CA ASP A 12 8.75 2.42 -6.16
C ASP A 12 8.15 3.22 -7.34
N ASP A 13 8.10 4.55 -7.17
CA ASP A 13 7.52 5.53 -8.11
C ASP A 13 6.09 5.25 -8.54
N SER A 14 5.35 4.47 -7.73
CA SER A 14 3.98 4.05 -7.98
C SER A 14 3.11 4.30 -6.74
N ILE A 15 1.80 4.44 -6.95
CA ILE A 15 0.81 4.56 -5.88
C ILE A 15 0.01 3.27 -5.78
N TYR A 16 -0.15 2.78 -4.55
CA TYR A 16 -0.95 1.61 -4.24
C TYR A 16 -2.05 1.98 -3.25
N ALA A 17 -3.25 1.43 -3.43
CA ALA A 17 -4.33 1.55 -2.46
C ALA A 17 -4.32 0.37 -1.49
N VAL A 18 -4.53 0.64 -0.21
CA VAL A 18 -4.82 -0.38 0.79
C VAL A 18 -6.17 -1.00 0.47
N VAL A 19 -6.18 -2.31 0.21
CA VAL A 19 -7.42 -3.06 -0.06
C VAL A 19 -7.83 -3.95 1.11
N ALA A 20 -6.87 -4.35 1.95
CA ALA A 20 -7.15 -5.06 3.19
C ALA A 20 -6.01 -4.88 4.20
N VAL A 21 -6.34 -5.03 5.48
CA VAL A 21 -5.38 -5.18 6.56
C VAL A 21 -5.83 -6.39 7.39
N ILE A 22 -5.04 -7.47 7.37
CA ILE A 22 -5.34 -8.70 8.09
C ILE A 22 -4.18 -8.98 9.04
N TYR A 23 -4.44 -9.00 10.35
CA TYR A 23 -3.42 -9.03 11.39
C TYR A 23 -2.36 -7.92 11.19
N THR A 24 -1.11 -8.29 10.95
CA THR A 24 0.03 -7.39 10.73
C THR A 24 0.38 -7.24 9.24
N THR A 25 -0.44 -7.79 8.34
CA THR A 25 -0.22 -7.81 6.90
C THR A 25 -1.11 -6.78 6.20
N VAL A 26 -0.50 -5.93 5.38
CA VAL A 26 -1.19 -4.94 4.54
C VAL A 26 -1.23 -5.44 3.11
N TYR A 27 -2.42 -5.46 2.53
CA TYR A 27 -2.63 -5.84 1.13
C TYR A 27 -2.80 -4.59 0.29
N LEU A 28 -1.97 -4.47 -0.73
CA LEU A 28 -1.87 -3.30 -1.60
C LEU A 28 -2.24 -3.67 -3.03
N ARG A 29 -2.94 -2.77 -3.71
CA ARG A 29 -3.25 -2.89 -5.14
C ARG A 29 -2.82 -1.63 -5.87
N ALA A 30 -2.17 -1.78 -7.02
CA ALA A 30 -1.76 -0.64 -7.83
C ALA A 30 -2.96 0.23 -8.20
N VAL A 31 -2.78 1.54 -8.10
CA VAL A 31 -3.75 2.55 -8.56
C VAL A 31 -3.30 3.00 -9.95
N ASN A 32 -4.20 2.87 -10.92
CA ASN A 32 -4.00 3.39 -12.28
C ASN A 32 -4.75 4.71 -12.43
N ASP A 33 -4.25 5.76 -11.80
CA ASP A 33 -4.72 7.13 -12.01
C ASP A 33 -3.54 8.09 -12.18
N ASP A 34 -3.78 9.27 -12.74
CA ASP A 34 -2.75 10.31 -12.93
C ASP A 34 -2.48 11.11 -11.63
N SER A 35 -2.93 10.62 -10.47
CA SER A 35 -2.76 11.32 -9.21
C SER A 35 -1.38 11.07 -8.63
N THR A 36 -0.75 12.12 -8.13
CA THR A 36 0.48 12.04 -7.33
C THR A 36 0.23 12.09 -5.83
N ASN A 37 -1.03 12.26 -5.41
CA ASN A 37 -1.40 12.34 -4.00
C ASN A 37 -1.36 10.96 -3.33
N PHE A 38 -0.60 10.87 -2.24
CA PHE A 38 -0.55 9.72 -1.35
C PHE A 38 -0.70 10.15 0.12
N ASP A 39 -1.16 9.23 0.97
CA ASP A 39 -1.34 9.46 2.40
C ASP A 39 -0.07 9.15 3.19
N TYR A 40 0.67 8.10 2.78
CA TYR A 40 1.85 7.60 3.51
C TYR A 40 2.93 7.07 2.55
N GLU A 41 4.19 7.15 2.96
CA GLU A 41 5.27 6.39 2.33
C GLU A 41 5.33 4.96 2.88
N ILE A 42 5.73 3.98 2.06
CA ILE A 42 5.81 2.58 2.51
C ILE A 42 6.71 2.38 3.74
N GLN A 43 7.74 3.21 3.89
CA GLN A 43 8.66 3.18 5.03
C GLN A 43 7.94 3.48 6.36
N GLU A 44 6.88 4.27 6.32
CA GLU A 44 6.04 4.56 7.49
C GLU A 44 5.15 3.37 7.85
N ILE A 45 4.72 2.59 6.84
CA ILE A 45 3.91 1.39 7.03
C ILE A 45 4.69 0.33 7.79
N TYR A 46 5.95 0.08 7.38
CA TYR A 46 6.84 -0.90 8.02
C TYR A 46 7.16 -0.61 9.50
N LYS A 47 6.90 0.62 9.99
CA LYS A 47 7.05 0.94 11.43
C LYS A 47 5.94 0.30 12.29
N THR A 48 4.80 -0.05 11.68
CA THR A 48 3.62 -0.56 12.41
C THR A 48 3.21 -1.96 11.93
N TYR A 49 3.29 -2.21 10.62
CA TYR A 49 2.87 -3.46 10.00
C TYR A 49 4.09 -4.28 9.61
N LYS A 50 4.00 -5.59 9.80
CA LYS A 50 5.13 -6.51 9.66
C LYS A 50 5.33 -6.92 8.21
N ASP A 51 4.23 -7.16 7.51
CA ASP A 51 4.23 -7.77 6.19
C ASP A 51 3.40 -6.91 5.23
N ILE A 52 3.81 -6.88 3.96
CA ILE A 52 3.10 -6.18 2.88
C ILE A 52 3.00 -7.12 1.68
N GLU A 53 1.79 -7.31 1.16
CA GLU A 53 1.54 -8.12 -0.03
C GLU A 53 0.96 -7.26 -1.15
N PHE A 54 1.52 -7.39 -2.35
CA PHE A 54 1.05 -6.68 -3.54
C PHE A 54 0.16 -7.59 -4.38
N LEU A 55 -1.11 -7.22 -4.51
CA LEU A 55 -2.07 -7.96 -5.32
C LEU A 55 -1.96 -7.57 -6.79
N GLY A 56 -1.86 -8.58 -7.67
CA GLY A 56 -1.89 -8.39 -9.11
C GLY A 56 -0.56 -7.93 -9.73
N LYS A 57 0.54 -7.94 -8.97
CA LYS A 57 1.88 -7.98 -9.58
C LYS A 57 2.12 -9.42 -10.02
N GLU A 58 2.02 -9.69 -11.33
CA GLU A 58 2.58 -10.92 -11.89
C GLU A 58 4.10 -10.86 -11.68
N GLU A 59 4.67 -11.81 -10.94
CA GLU A 59 6.11 -11.99 -10.88
C GLU A 59 6.54 -12.58 -12.24
N TYR A 60 7.18 -11.75 -13.07
CA TYR A 60 7.82 -12.18 -14.32
C TYR A 60 9.26 -12.62 -14.07
#